data_AF-A0A642C502-F1
#
_entry.id   AF-A0A642C502-F1
#
_cell.length_a   1.000
_cell.length_b   1.000
_cell.length_c   1.000
_cell.angle_alpha   90.00
_cell.angle_beta   90.00
_cell.angle_gamma   90.00
#
_symmetry.space_group_name_H-M   'P 1'
#
loop_
_entity.id
_entity.type
_entity.pdbx_description
1 polymer ?
#
loop_
_entity_poly.entity_id
_entity_poly.type
_entity_poly.pdbx_seq_one_letter_code
_entity_poly.pdbx_strand_id
1 'polypeptide(L)'
;MRKELVFVLLALFLCAGCNGNKKKMNGEHDLDAANITLDDHTISFYYNWYGNPSVDGEMKHWMHPIALAPGHSGDVGAISGLNDDIACNFYPELGTYSSNDPEIIRKHIRMHIKANVGVLSVTWWGESDYGNQSVSLLLDEAAKVGAKVCFHIEPFNGRSPQTVRENIQYIVDTYGDHPAFYRTHGKPLFFIYDSYLIKPAEWAKLFAAGGEISVRN
;
A
#
# COMPACT_ATOMS: atom_id res chain seq x y z
N MET A 1 25.17 28.15 -50.44
CA MET A 1 24.46 28.31 -49.14
C MET A 1 25.27 27.61 -48.07
N ARG A 2 25.72 28.37 -47.05
CA ARG A 2 26.41 27.88 -45.86
C ARG A 2 25.59 26.81 -45.12
N LYS A 3 26.26 25.81 -44.56
CA LYS A 3 26.30 25.58 -43.10
C LYS A 3 27.40 24.55 -42.77
N GLU A 4 28.30 24.99 -41.90
CA GLU A 4 29.41 24.25 -41.30
C GLU A 4 28.92 23.15 -40.37
N LEU A 5 29.68 22.05 -40.22
CA LEU A 5 29.82 21.39 -38.92
C LEU A 5 31.10 20.53 -38.83
N VAL A 6 32.04 21.11 -38.07
CA VAL A 6 33.13 20.55 -37.24
C VAL A 6 33.25 19.03 -37.12
N PHE A 7 34.45 18.53 -37.44
CA PHE A 7 34.96 17.18 -37.14
C PHE A 7 35.29 17.02 -35.65
N VAL A 8 34.84 15.93 -35.02
CA VAL A 8 35.36 15.46 -33.73
C VAL A 8 36.13 14.17 -33.94
N LEU A 9 37.36 14.18 -33.43
CA LEU A 9 38.40 13.17 -33.55
C LEU A 9 37.99 11.83 -32.91
N LEU A 10 38.11 10.74 -33.67
CA LEU A 10 37.96 9.37 -33.19
C LEU A 10 39.32 8.90 -32.64
N ALA A 11 39.45 8.70 -31.33
CA ALA A 11 40.64 8.10 -30.72
C ALA A 11 40.39 6.60 -30.49
N LEU A 12 41.00 5.78 -31.34
CA LEU A 12 41.18 4.34 -31.13
C LEU A 12 42.37 4.12 -30.19
N PHE A 13 42.13 3.47 -29.06
CA PHE A 13 43.17 2.74 -28.34
C PHE A 13 42.73 1.29 -28.17
N LEU A 14 43.41 0.42 -28.92
CA LEU A 14 43.46 -1.03 -28.72
C LEU A 14 44.65 -1.32 -27.82
N CYS A 15 44.44 -1.99 -26.69
CA CYS A 15 45.42 -2.94 -26.15
C CYS A 15 44.70 -4.08 -25.44
N ALA A 16 45.21 -5.28 -25.72
CA ALA A 16 44.67 -6.58 -25.39
C ALA A 16 44.81 -6.94 -23.90
N GLY A 17 43.89 -7.78 -23.43
CA GLY A 17 43.93 -8.36 -22.09
C GLY A 17 42.75 -9.30 -21.87
N CYS A 18 42.81 -10.51 -22.45
CA CYS A 18 41.96 -11.60 -22.02
C CYS A 18 42.37 -12.02 -20.61
N ASN A 19 41.53 -11.75 -19.60
CA ASN A 19 41.33 -12.75 -18.55
C ASN A 19 39.92 -12.61 -17.97
N GLY A 20 39.19 -13.72 -18.00
CA GLY A 20 37.78 -13.77 -17.63
C GLY A 20 37.58 -13.58 -16.14
N ASN A 21 36.75 -12.60 -15.79
CA ASN A 21 35.82 -12.75 -14.67
C ASN A 21 34.63 -11.82 -14.91
N LYS A 22 33.61 -12.33 -15.61
CA LYS A 22 32.28 -11.71 -15.67
C LYS A 22 31.69 -11.79 -14.26
N LYS A 23 31.92 -10.76 -13.45
CA LYS A 23 31.11 -10.50 -12.26
C LYS A 23 29.69 -10.22 -12.78
N LYS A 24 28.78 -11.18 -12.63
CA LYS A 24 27.34 -10.95 -12.77
C LYS A 24 26.99 -9.82 -11.81
N MET A 25 26.56 -8.67 -12.32
CA MET A 25 25.83 -7.70 -11.53
C MET A 25 24.46 -8.32 -11.19
N ASN A 26 24.38 -9.00 -10.05
CA ASN A 26 23.10 -9.30 -9.41
C ASN A 26 22.71 -8.06 -8.61
N GLY A 27 21.94 -7.16 -9.22
CA GLY A 27 21.43 -5.94 -8.57
C GLY A 27 20.29 -6.16 -7.57
N GLU A 28 20.17 -7.36 -7.00
CA GLU A 28 19.10 -7.74 -6.06
C GLU A 28 19.58 -7.97 -4.61
N HIS A 29 20.90 -7.95 -4.36
CA HIS A 29 21.46 -8.25 -3.03
C HIS A 29 22.07 -7.06 -2.28
N ASP A 30 22.09 -5.84 -2.86
CA ASP A 30 22.76 -4.68 -2.23
C ASP A 30 21.89 -3.92 -1.20
N LEU A 31 20.66 -4.37 -0.92
CA LEU A 31 19.81 -3.78 0.12
C LEU A 31 20.01 -4.41 1.51
N ASP A 32 20.64 -5.58 1.58
CA ASP A 32 20.78 -6.34 2.84
C ASP A 32 21.89 -5.79 3.77
N ALA A 33 22.66 -4.79 3.34
CA ALA A 33 23.82 -4.27 4.07
C ALA A 33 23.80 -2.75 4.35
N ALA A 34 22.81 -2.02 3.86
CA ALA A 34 22.65 -0.60 4.20
C ALA A 34 21.80 -0.48 5.48
N ASN A 35 22.21 0.38 6.42
CA ASN A 35 21.31 0.84 7.49
C ASN A 35 20.19 1.66 6.85
N ILE A 36 19.14 0.99 6.37
CA ILE A 36 17.96 1.62 5.81
C ILE A 36 17.31 2.41 6.94
N THR A 37 17.34 3.73 6.84
CA THR A 37 16.58 4.62 7.71
C THR A 37 15.45 5.19 6.87
N LEU A 38 14.22 4.78 7.14
CA LEU A 38 13.04 5.32 6.46
C LEU A 38 12.49 6.52 7.23
N ASP A 39 11.83 7.43 6.53
CA ASP A 39 11.11 8.54 7.16
C ASP A 39 9.79 8.05 7.77
N ASP A 40 9.76 7.92 9.10
CA ASP A 40 8.60 7.48 9.88
C ASP A 40 7.53 8.59 10.08
N HIS A 41 7.73 9.76 9.47
CA HIS A 41 6.75 10.85 9.40
C HIS A 41 6.08 10.93 8.02
N THR A 42 6.56 10.19 7.02
CA THR A 42 5.92 10.09 5.71
C THR A 42 5.06 8.82 5.63
N ILE A 43 3.77 9.02 5.36
CA ILE A 43 2.76 7.96 5.34
C ILE A 43 2.18 7.84 3.92
N SER A 44 2.15 6.62 3.38
CA SER A 44 1.52 6.32 2.09
C SER A 44 0.27 5.47 2.29
N PHE A 45 -0.85 5.87 1.67
CA PHE A 45 -2.05 5.05 1.64
C PHE A 45 -1.84 3.82 0.77
N TYR A 46 -2.13 2.65 1.32
CA TYR A 46 -1.89 1.34 0.73
C TYR A 46 -3.19 0.55 0.63
N TYR A 47 -3.51 0.08 -0.58
CA TYR A 47 -4.73 -0.67 -0.87
C TYR A 47 -4.41 -2.16 -1.09
N ASN A 48 -4.94 -3.01 -0.22
CA ASN A 48 -4.73 -4.46 -0.19
C ASN A 48 -5.92 -5.26 -0.77
N TRP A 49 -6.66 -4.66 -1.70
CA TRP A 49 -7.92 -5.21 -2.21
C TRP A 49 -7.83 -5.91 -3.58
N TYR A 50 -6.65 -5.91 -4.20
CA TYR A 50 -6.45 -6.48 -5.53
C TYR A 50 -6.27 -8.00 -5.45
N GLY A 51 -6.85 -8.74 -6.38
CA GLY A 51 -6.74 -10.18 -6.44
C GLY A 51 -6.79 -10.71 -7.87
N ASN A 52 -6.22 -11.90 -8.09
CA ASN A 52 -6.22 -12.56 -9.39
C ASN A 52 -6.63 -14.04 -9.30
N PRO A 53 -7.01 -14.68 -10.42
CA PRO A 53 -7.52 -16.06 -10.41
C PRO A 53 -6.55 -17.08 -9.81
N SER A 54 -5.25 -16.89 -9.97
CA SER A 54 -4.25 -17.85 -9.50
C SER A 54 -4.09 -17.88 -7.98
N VAL A 55 -4.26 -16.74 -7.30
CA VAL A 55 -4.07 -16.61 -5.86
C VAL A 55 -5.42 -16.54 -5.13
N ASP A 56 -6.40 -15.86 -5.72
CA ASP A 56 -7.63 -15.44 -5.05
C ASP A 56 -8.90 -16.02 -5.70
N GLY A 57 -8.75 -16.74 -6.81
CA GLY A 57 -9.86 -17.36 -7.55
C GLY A 57 -10.64 -16.40 -8.46
N GLU A 58 -10.45 -15.08 -8.33
CA GLU A 58 -11.15 -14.08 -9.14
C GLU A 58 -10.34 -12.78 -9.33
N MET A 59 -10.72 -11.97 -10.32
CA MET A 59 -10.10 -10.67 -10.61
C MET A 59 -10.62 -9.56 -9.67
N LYS A 60 -10.29 -9.61 -8.38
CA LYS A 60 -10.75 -8.60 -7.41
C LYS A 60 -10.16 -7.23 -7.72
N HIS A 61 -11.01 -6.21 -7.78
CA HIS A 61 -10.71 -4.81 -8.09
C HIS A 61 -10.09 -4.52 -9.48
N TRP A 62 -9.45 -5.49 -10.15
CA TRP A 62 -9.13 -5.36 -11.58
C TRP A 62 -10.39 -5.42 -12.44
N MET A 63 -11.33 -6.30 -12.06
CA MET A 63 -12.73 -6.25 -12.48
C MET A 63 -13.47 -5.30 -11.54
N HIS A 64 -14.20 -4.33 -12.10
CA HIS A 64 -14.90 -3.34 -11.29
C HIS A 64 -16.14 -2.77 -12.01
N PRO A 65 -17.27 -2.60 -11.31
CA PRO A 65 -18.44 -1.89 -11.86
C PRO A 65 -18.10 -0.45 -12.28
N ILE A 66 -18.71 0.02 -13.36
CA ILE A 66 -18.60 1.43 -13.76
C ILE A 66 -19.59 2.25 -12.93
N ALA A 67 -19.11 3.33 -12.31
CA ALA A 67 -19.97 4.21 -11.53
C ALA A 67 -20.92 5.00 -12.44
N LEU A 68 -22.21 5.02 -12.09
CA LEU A 68 -23.19 5.89 -12.73
C LEU A 68 -22.93 7.36 -12.37
N ALA A 69 -23.19 8.26 -13.32
CA ALA A 69 -23.24 9.67 -13.03
C ALA A 69 -24.37 9.97 -12.01
N PRO A 70 -24.17 10.88 -11.05
CA PRO A 70 -25.20 11.23 -10.08
C PRO A 70 -26.53 11.61 -10.76
N GLY A 71 -27.65 11.09 -10.25
CA GLY A 71 -28.99 11.35 -10.80
C GLY A 71 -29.35 10.55 -12.07
N HIS A 72 -28.48 9.67 -12.53
CA HIS A 72 -28.75 8.78 -13.67
C HIS A 72 -29.14 7.38 -13.21
N SER A 73 -29.91 6.69 -14.04
CA SER A 73 -30.32 5.30 -13.82
C SER A 73 -30.01 4.46 -15.07
N GLY A 74 -29.81 3.16 -14.86
CA GLY A 74 -29.49 2.20 -15.92
C GLY A 74 -28.28 1.34 -15.59
N ASP A 75 -27.97 0.39 -16.47
CA ASP A 75 -26.77 -0.42 -16.40
C ASP A 75 -25.69 0.20 -17.30
N VAL A 76 -24.57 0.60 -16.71
CA VAL A 76 -23.39 1.11 -17.42
C VAL A 76 -22.29 0.06 -17.55
N GLY A 77 -22.57 -1.16 -17.10
CA GLY A 77 -21.67 -2.29 -17.20
C GLY A 77 -20.56 -2.30 -16.16
N ALA A 78 -19.60 -3.20 -16.39
CA ALA A 78 -18.41 -3.37 -15.58
C ALA A 78 -17.20 -3.57 -16.49
N ILE A 79 -16.05 -3.14 -15.99
CA ILE A 79 -14.74 -3.43 -16.58
C ILE A 79 -14.40 -4.86 -16.22
N SER A 80 -13.98 -5.66 -17.20
CA SER A 80 -13.88 -7.12 -17.06
C SER A 80 -12.69 -7.60 -16.21
N GLY A 81 -11.62 -6.81 -16.13
CA GLY A 81 -10.34 -7.20 -15.54
C GLY A 81 -9.52 -8.17 -16.40
N LEU A 82 -9.95 -8.46 -17.64
CA LEU A 82 -9.34 -9.46 -18.54
C LEU A 82 -8.88 -8.80 -19.84
N ASN A 83 -7.94 -9.42 -20.55
CA ASN A 83 -7.48 -8.96 -21.88
C ASN A 83 -7.08 -7.47 -21.90
N ASP A 84 -6.35 -7.03 -20.87
CA ASP A 84 -5.92 -5.65 -20.64
C ASP A 84 -7.03 -4.61 -20.41
N ASP A 85 -8.29 -5.03 -20.33
CA ASP A 85 -9.43 -4.21 -19.88
C ASP A 85 -9.52 -4.22 -18.35
N ILE A 86 -8.64 -3.45 -17.70
CA ILE A 86 -8.57 -3.34 -16.23
C ILE A 86 -9.19 -2.03 -15.73
N ALA A 87 -9.70 -2.03 -14.49
CA ALA A 87 -10.34 -0.87 -13.86
C ALA A 87 -9.36 0.25 -13.44
N CYS A 88 -8.49 0.67 -14.36
CA CYS A 88 -7.53 1.74 -14.18
C CYS A 88 -7.20 2.39 -15.53
N ASN A 89 -7.05 3.71 -15.56
CA ASN A 89 -6.57 4.42 -16.76
C ASN A 89 -5.06 4.19 -17.02
N PHE A 90 -4.33 3.65 -16.04
CA PHE A 90 -2.93 3.28 -16.12
C PHE A 90 -2.79 1.76 -16.02
N TYR A 91 -1.64 1.23 -16.42
CA TYR A 91 -1.34 -0.20 -16.28
C TYR A 91 -0.19 -0.42 -15.29
N PRO A 92 -0.37 -1.21 -14.22
CA PRO A 92 0.70 -1.49 -13.27
C PRO A 92 1.85 -2.27 -13.91
N GLU A 93 3.10 -1.88 -13.62
CA GLU A 93 4.29 -2.66 -14.06
C GLU A 93 4.26 -4.11 -13.55
N LEU A 94 3.64 -4.33 -12.38
CA LEU A 94 3.47 -5.65 -11.78
C LEU A 94 2.27 -6.45 -12.34
N GLY A 95 1.57 -5.91 -13.36
CA GLY A 95 0.39 -6.51 -13.94
C GLY A 95 -0.82 -6.56 -13.01
N THR A 96 -1.77 -7.44 -13.31
CA THR A 96 -2.95 -7.72 -12.47
C THR A 96 -2.57 -8.61 -11.28
N TYR A 97 -1.81 -8.03 -10.37
CA TYR A 97 -1.27 -8.72 -9.20
C TYR A 97 -2.33 -9.07 -8.15
N SER A 98 -1.97 -9.97 -7.24
CA SER A 98 -2.73 -10.22 -6.01
C SER A 98 -2.08 -9.49 -4.83
N SER A 99 -2.89 -8.90 -3.96
CA SER A 99 -2.44 -8.29 -2.71
C SER A 99 -2.07 -9.33 -1.65
N ASN A 100 -2.47 -10.59 -1.87
CA ASN A 100 -2.12 -11.73 -1.03
C ASN A 100 -0.88 -12.49 -1.54
N ASP A 101 -0.30 -12.09 -2.68
CA ASP A 101 0.94 -12.67 -3.19
C ASP A 101 2.15 -12.14 -2.38
N PRO A 102 2.89 -13.02 -1.67
CA PRO A 102 4.06 -12.60 -0.90
C PRO A 102 5.15 -11.89 -1.72
N GLU A 103 5.36 -12.28 -2.99
CA GLU A 103 6.36 -11.64 -3.84
C GLU A 103 5.94 -10.22 -4.24
N ILE A 104 4.64 -9.98 -4.40
CA ILE A 104 4.09 -8.64 -4.67
C ILE A 104 4.26 -7.74 -3.46
N ILE A 105 3.93 -8.23 -2.26
CA ILE A 105 4.17 -7.49 -1.01
C ILE A 105 5.65 -7.13 -0.87
N ARG A 106 6.57 -8.07 -1.09
CA ARG A 106 8.03 -7.81 -1.06
C ARG A 106 8.44 -6.74 -2.05
N LYS A 107 7.89 -6.76 -3.27
CA LYS A 107 8.17 -5.73 -4.29
C LYS A 107 7.63 -4.36 -3.85
N HIS A 108 6.42 -4.28 -3.30
CA HIS A 108 5.87 -3.02 -2.78
C HIS A 108 6.69 -2.45 -1.63
N ILE A 109 7.15 -3.28 -0.68
CA ILE A 109 8.06 -2.86 0.38
C ILE A 109 9.36 -2.27 -0.20
N ARG A 110 9.96 -2.92 -1.21
CA ARG A 110 11.13 -2.36 -1.91
C ARG A 110 10.83 -1.03 -2.61
N MET A 111 9.63 -0.84 -3.15
CA MET A 111 9.20 0.43 -3.73
C MET A 111 9.11 1.54 -2.66
N HIS A 112 8.59 1.22 -1.47
CA HIS A 112 8.54 2.17 -0.36
C HIS A 112 9.93 2.55 0.16
N ILE A 113 10.87 1.60 0.23
CA ILE A 113 12.27 1.88 0.55
C ILE A 113 12.86 2.86 -0.47
N LYS A 114 12.66 2.60 -1.77
CA LYS A 114 13.13 3.50 -2.84
C LYS A 114 12.49 4.89 -2.76
N ALA A 115 11.26 4.99 -2.27
CA ALA A 115 10.55 6.25 -2.09
C ALA A 115 10.85 6.95 -0.75
N ASN A 116 11.64 6.33 0.14
CA ASN A 116 11.88 6.78 1.51
C ASN A 116 10.59 7.00 2.33
N VAL A 117 9.60 6.12 2.16
CA VAL A 117 8.33 6.12 2.90
C VAL A 117 8.43 5.11 4.04
N GLY A 118 8.33 5.56 5.29
CA GLY A 118 8.47 4.69 6.47
C GLY A 118 7.17 4.08 6.97
N VAL A 119 6.00 4.61 6.59
CA VAL A 119 4.71 4.13 7.11
C VAL A 119 3.71 3.84 6.00
N LEU A 120 3.14 2.64 6.01
CA LEU A 120 2.02 2.25 5.17
C LEU A 120 0.71 2.42 5.95
N SER A 121 -0.23 3.18 5.41
CA SER A 121 -1.60 3.31 5.93
C SER A 121 -2.51 2.38 5.16
N VAL A 122 -2.78 1.20 5.72
CA VAL A 122 -3.50 0.12 5.05
C VAL A 122 -5.00 0.37 5.13
N THR A 123 -5.69 0.33 3.99
CA THR A 123 -7.15 0.41 3.91
C THR A 123 -7.81 -0.68 4.77
N TRP A 124 -8.84 -0.31 5.52
CA TRP A 124 -9.55 -1.20 6.43
C TRP A 124 -11.06 -1.05 6.30
N TRP A 125 -11.71 -2.05 5.71
CA TRP A 125 -13.15 -2.10 5.44
C TRP A 125 -13.95 -2.90 6.50
N GLY A 126 -13.33 -3.21 7.63
CA GLY A 126 -13.90 -4.05 8.68
C GLY A 126 -13.21 -5.41 8.76
N GLU A 127 -13.34 -6.10 9.89
CA GLU A 127 -12.64 -7.37 10.19
C GLU A 127 -12.82 -8.45 9.12
N SER A 128 -14.03 -8.60 8.59
CA SER A 128 -14.35 -9.63 7.60
C SER A 128 -13.95 -9.29 6.17
N ASP A 129 -13.29 -8.16 5.94
CA ASP A 129 -12.86 -7.77 4.60
C ASP A 129 -11.79 -8.72 4.05
N TYR A 130 -11.90 -9.03 2.76
CA TYR A 130 -10.99 -9.93 2.08
C TYR A 130 -9.53 -9.43 2.13
N GLY A 131 -9.30 -8.12 2.06
CA GLY A 131 -7.95 -7.54 2.05
C GLY A 131 -7.17 -7.83 3.33
N ASN A 132 -7.86 -8.05 4.45
CA ASN A 132 -7.23 -8.30 5.75
C ASN A 132 -6.34 -9.55 5.79
N GLN A 133 -6.51 -10.49 4.85
CA GLN A 133 -5.66 -11.68 4.71
C GLN A 133 -4.17 -11.34 4.53
N SER A 134 -3.88 -10.19 3.91
CA SER A 134 -2.52 -9.73 3.64
C SER A 134 -1.85 -9.02 4.81
N VAL A 135 -2.60 -8.61 5.85
CA VAL A 135 -2.11 -7.67 6.88
C VAL A 135 -0.95 -8.25 7.68
N SER A 136 -1.06 -9.50 8.15
CA SER A 136 0.02 -10.15 8.92
C SER A 136 1.31 -10.25 8.10
N LEU A 137 1.20 -10.64 6.82
CA LEU A 137 2.35 -10.75 5.94
C LEU A 137 2.97 -9.38 5.60
N LEU A 138 2.14 -8.35 5.42
CA LEU A 138 2.61 -6.99 5.20
C LEU A 138 3.38 -6.46 6.42
N LEU A 139 2.87 -6.74 7.62
CA LEU A 139 3.55 -6.44 8.88
C LEU A 139 4.91 -7.15 8.97
N ASP A 140 4.95 -8.46 8.67
CA ASP A 140 6.18 -9.25 8.68
C ASP A 140 7.25 -8.70 7.71
N GLU A 141 6.86 -8.40 6.47
CA GLU A 141 7.77 -7.85 5.46
C GLU A 141 8.23 -6.42 5.80
N ALA A 142 7.34 -5.59 6.37
CA ALA A 142 7.68 -4.25 6.84
C ALA A 142 8.71 -4.29 7.98
N ALA A 143 8.55 -5.21 8.94
CA ALA A 143 9.45 -5.34 10.08
C ALA A 143 10.89 -5.64 9.67
N LYS A 144 11.11 -6.44 8.60
CA LYS A 144 12.44 -6.80 8.10
C LYS A 144 13.27 -5.59 7.66
N VAL A 145 12.62 -4.48 7.30
CA VAL A 145 13.27 -3.29 6.74
C VAL A 145 13.06 -2.03 7.58
N GLY A 146 12.49 -2.19 8.79
CA GLY A 146 12.18 -1.08 9.69
C GLY A 146 10.98 -0.22 9.30
N ALA A 147 10.23 -0.60 8.26
CA ALA A 147 8.98 0.06 7.89
C ALA A 147 7.88 -0.24 8.93
N LYS A 148 6.84 0.60 8.93
CA LYS A 148 5.73 0.55 9.87
C LYS A 148 4.39 0.51 9.15
N VAL A 149 3.36 0.02 9.83
CA VAL A 149 1.99 -0.11 9.33
C VAL A 149 1.03 0.57 10.31
N CYS A 150 0.22 1.49 9.80
CA CYS A 150 -0.97 2.02 10.45
C CYS A 150 -2.21 1.70 9.60
N PHE A 151 -3.39 2.09 10.07
CA PHE A 151 -4.66 1.70 9.44
C PHE A 151 -5.48 2.92 9.02
N HIS A 152 -6.11 2.81 7.85
CA HIS A 152 -7.06 3.76 7.29
C HIS A 152 -8.47 3.18 7.38
N ILE A 153 -9.25 3.62 8.37
CA ILE A 153 -10.61 3.13 8.61
C ILE A 153 -11.56 3.73 7.57
N GLU A 154 -12.04 2.86 6.68
CA GLU A 154 -12.91 3.20 5.56
C GLU A 154 -14.40 3.28 5.97
N PRO A 155 -15.30 3.79 5.11
CA PRO A 155 -16.73 3.90 5.39
C PRO A 155 -17.45 2.56 5.20
N PHE A 156 -17.09 1.57 6.00
CA PHE A 156 -17.74 0.27 5.99
C PHE A 156 -19.23 0.33 6.39
N ASN A 157 -20.00 -0.66 5.96
CA ASN A 157 -21.43 -0.74 6.25
C ASN A 157 -21.67 -0.84 7.77
N GLY A 158 -22.56 0.00 8.29
CA GLY A 158 -22.83 0.06 9.74
C GLY A 158 -21.77 0.80 10.55
N ARG A 159 -20.89 1.59 9.90
CA ARG A 159 -19.91 2.41 10.61
C ARG A 159 -20.58 3.42 11.55
N SER A 160 -20.22 3.33 12.82
CA SER A 160 -20.66 4.17 13.93
C SER A 160 -19.49 4.35 14.91
N PRO A 161 -19.55 5.27 15.88
CA PRO A 161 -18.51 5.36 16.91
C PRO A 161 -18.26 4.03 17.65
N GLN A 162 -19.33 3.27 17.95
CA GLN A 162 -19.21 1.98 18.61
C GLN A 162 -18.47 0.96 17.75
N THR A 163 -18.87 0.80 16.48
CA THR A 163 -18.22 -0.17 15.59
C THR A 163 -16.80 0.25 15.21
N VAL A 164 -16.51 1.56 15.15
CA VAL A 164 -15.13 2.05 15.00
C VAL A 164 -14.28 1.73 16.23
N ARG A 165 -14.83 1.88 17.45
CA ARG A 165 -14.16 1.47 18.68
C ARG A 165 -13.81 -0.02 18.66
N GLU A 166 -14.76 -0.85 18.27
CA GLU A 166 -14.58 -2.31 18.17
C GLU A 166 -13.49 -2.66 17.15
N ASN A 167 -13.46 -2.01 16.00
CA ASN A 167 -12.42 -2.22 15.00
C ASN A 167 -11.03 -1.75 15.49
N ILE A 168 -10.95 -0.59 16.16
CA ILE A 168 -9.70 -0.11 16.78
C ILE A 168 -9.20 -1.13 17.81
N GLN A 169 -10.11 -1.62 18.67
CA GLN A 169 -9.78 -2.62 19.68
C GLN A 169 -9.27 -3.91 19.03
N TYR A 170 -9.99 -4.44 18.04
CA TYR A 170 -9.58 -5.63 17.29
C TYR A 170 -8.18 -5.46 16.68
N ILE A 171 -7.93 -4.35 16.00
CA ILE A 171 -6.64 -4.09 15.34
C ILE A 171 -5.52 -4.04 16.37
N VAL A 172 -5.74 -3.35 17.51
CA VAL A 172 -4.73 -3.24 18.57
C VAL A 172 -4.51 -4.60 19.25
N ASP A 173 -5.55 -5.36 19.53
CA ASP A 173 -5.43 -6.69 20.17
C ASP A 173 -4.76 -7.71 19.25
N THR A 174 -5.03 -7.63 17.94
CA THR A 174 -4.52 -8.59 16.95
C THR A 174 -3.09 -8.26 16.51
N TYR A 175 -2.80 -6.97 16.27
CA TYR A 175 -1.55 -6.53 15.63
C TYR A 175 -0.69 -5.60 16.50
N GLY A 176 -1.21 -5.12 17.63
CA GLY A 176 -0.56 -4.05 18.40
C GLY A 176 0.83 -4.43 18.94
N ASP A 177 1.07 -5.70 19.23
CA ASP A 177 2.37 -6.18 19.71
C ASP A 177 3.38 -6.44 18.58
N HIS A 178 2.95 -6.34 17.32
CA HIS A 178 3.82 -6.55 16.17
C HIS A 178 4.87 -5.43 16.07
N PRO A 179 6.17 -5.72 15.82
CA PRO A 179 7.23 -4.71 15.77
C PRO A 179 7.06 -3.67 14.66
N ALA A 180 6.33 -4.01 13.58
CA ALA A 180 5.96 -3.06 12.53
C ALA A 180 4.68 -2.26 12.82
N PHE A 181 3.94 -2.53 13.89
CA PHE A 181 2.75 -1.74 14.22
C PHE A 181 3.13 -0.30 14.57
N TYR A 182 2.62 0.64 13.80
CA TYR A 182 3.02 2.05 13.90
C TYR A 182 2.49 2.71 15.17
N ARG A 183 3.39 3.42 15.85
CA ARG A 183 3.05 4.29 16.98
C ARG A 183 3.75 5.63 16.81
N THR A 184 3.03 6.71 17.11
CA THR A 184 3.60 8.04 17.30
C THR A 184 3.47 8.42 18.76
N HIS A 185 4.58 8.80 19.40
CA HIS A 185 4.61 9.13 20.84
C HIS A 185 3.99 8.02 21.73
N GLY A 186 4.27 6.75 21.39
CA GLY A 186 3.75 5.59 22.12
C GLY A 186 2.28 5.24 21.85
N LYS A 187 1.58 5.97 20.98
CA LYS A 187 0.15 5.75 20.68
C LYS A 187 -0.05 5.25 19.25
N PRO A 188 -0.98 4.29 19.02
CA PRO A 188 -1.43 3.95 17.67
C PRO A 188 -1.93 5.17 16.90
N LEU A 189 -1.76 5.16 15.57
CA LEU A 189 -2.34 6.15 14.67
C LEU A 189 -3.35 5.47 13.74
N PHE A 190 -4.49 6.11 13.55
CA PHE A 190 -5.54 5.69 12.63
C PHE A 190 -6.00 6.91 11.81
N PHE A 191 -6.16 6.71 10.50
CA PHE A 191 -6.89 7.65 9.65
C PHE A 191 -8.36 7.21 9.59
N ILE A 192 -9.30 8.16 9.49
CA ILE A 192 -10.74 7.88 9.38
C ILE A 192 -11.26 8.61 8.14
N TYR A 193 -11.46 7.86 7.05
CA TYR A 193 -11.99 8.39 5.80
C TYR A 193 -13.44 8.84 5.96
N ASP A 194 -13.86 9.91 5.28
CA ASP A 194 -15.24 10.43 5.34
C ASP A 194 -15.79 10.56 6.78
N SER A 195 -14.94 10.96 7.72
CA SER A 195 -15.30 11.09 9.14
C SER A 195 -16.47 12.06 9.36
N TYR A 196 -16.70 13.01 8.44
CA TYR A 196 -17.82 13.95 8.46
C TYR A 196 -19.21 13.28 8.31
N LEU A 197 -19.28 12.02 7.86
CA LEU A 197 -20.55 11.27 7.80
C LEU A 197 -21.12 10.97 9.18
N ILE A 198 -20.29 10.98 10.22
CA ILE A 198 -20.69 10.84 11.62
C ILE A 198 -20.63 12.22 12.28
N LYS A 199 -21.71 12.59 12.96
CA LYS A 199 -21.83 13.90 13.61
C LYS A 199 -20.74 14.08 14.69
N PRO A 200 -20.22 15.30 14.91
CA PRO A 200 -19.23 15.56 15.95
C PRO A 200 -19.65 15.10 17.37
N ALA A 201 -20.93 15.24 17.71
CA ALA A 201 -21.46 14.78 19.01
C ALA A 201 -21.38 13.25 19.20
N GLU A 202 -21.50 12.48 18.11
CA GLU A 202 -21.33 11.02 18.13
C GLU A 202 -19.85 10.66 18.27
N TRP A 203 -18.96 11.36 17.56
CA TRP A 203 -17.51 11.19 17.75
C TRP A 203 -17.04 11.53 19.17
N ALA A 204 -17.66 12.52 19.82
CA ALA A 204 -17.33 12.89 21.19
C ALA A 204 -17.53 11.73 22.18
N LYS A 205 -18.51 10.85 21.94
CA LYS A 205 -18.70 9.64 22.77
C LYS A 205 -17.48 8.72 22.77
N LEU A 206 -16.70 8.71 21.68
CA LEU A 206 -15.52 7.88 21.50
C LEU A 206 -14.20 8.61 21.82
N PHE A 207 -14.04 9.86 21.37
CA PHE A 207 -12.75 10.54 21.40
C PHE A 207 -12.58 11.59 22.50
N ALA A 208 -13.67 12.03 23.15
CA ALA A 208 -13.58 12.92 24.31
C ALA A 208 -13.20 12.14 25.57
N ALA A 209 -12.47 12.78 26.50
CA ALA A 209 -12.03 12.14 27.75
C ALA A 209 -13.21 11.61 28.59
N GLY A 210 -14.33 12.34 28.64
CA GLY A 210 -15.56 11.92 29.32
C GLY A 210 -16.58 11.22 28.41
N GLY A 211 -16.17 10.73 27.24
CA GLY A 211 -17.05 10.04 26.30
C GLY A 211 -17.54 8.70 26.87
N GLU A 212 -18.80 8.36 26.61
CA GLU A 212 -19.45 7.12 27.08
C GLU A 212 -18.67 5.85 26.75
N ILE A 213 -18.02 5.81 25.58
CA ILE A 213 -17.26 4.67 25.07
C ILE A 213 -15.81 5.08 24.78
N SER A 214 -15.26 5.98 25.60
CA SER A 214 -13.99 6.62 25.30
C SER A 214 -12.84 5.62 25.08
N VAL A 215 -11.97 5.94 24.11
CA VAL A 215 -10.64 5.33 23.96
C VAL A 215 -9.56 6.14 24.66
N ARG A 216 -9.94 7.18 25.42
CA ARG A 216 -9.06 7.94 26.30
C ARG A 216 -9.15 7.35 27.72
N ASN A 217 -8.00 7.25 28.39
CA ASN A 217 -7.92 6.93 29.81
C ASN A 217 -8.44 8.08 30.67
#